data_AF-A0A0J9S3D7-F1
#
_entry.id   AF-A0A0J9S3D7-F1
#
_cell.length_a   1.000
_cell.length_b   1.000
_cell.length_c   1.000
_cell.angle_alpha   90.00
_cell.angle_beta   90.00
_cell.angle_gamma   90.00
#
_symmetry.space_group_name_H-M   'P 1'
#
loop_
_entity.id
_entity.type
_entity.pdbx_description
1 polymer ?
#
loop_
_entity_poly.entity_id
_entity_poly.type
_entity_poly.pdbx_seq_one_letter_code
_entity_poly.pdbx_strand_id
1 'polypeptide(L)'
;MAAETNKDIFNYVSFFQKNKESYDQVTSNYDNTHRSACNYINSKVYDDYLFVSTCVKIARYLTHINYESQTKNVKDKCEYLNYFINSNINAIKPDVIDTSNLFNKIISEFNEHLNSEIKICLKNMKHINKNELKDLQILMDLFGNFEKFKEINKEKDVNCSFGEECVKLYMDSLDKCKDNNNTKFCNILEEFNKHYNEEAPTLDYCKNVQ
;
A
#
# COMPACT_ATOMS: atom_id res chain seq x y z
N MET A 1 15.69 -0.01 -18.19
CA MET A 1 14.21 -0.14 -18.28
C MET A 1 13.95 -1.34 -19.17
N ALA A 2 13.90 -2.52 -18.57
CA ALA A 2 13.41 -3.70 -19.27
C ALA A 2 11.88 -3.60 -19.28
N ALA A 3 11.25 -4.04 -20.36
CA ALA A 3 9.80 -4.17 -20.42
C ALA A 3 9.36 -5.11 -19.29
N GLU A 4 8.82 -4.52 -18.21
CA GLU A 4 8.12 -5.27 -17.18
C GLU A 4 6.94 -5.96 -17.86
N THR A 5 6.89 -7.29 -17.76
CA THR A 5 5.80 -8.06 -18.36
C THR A 5 4.51 -7.83 -17.57
N ASN A 6 3.36 -8.04 -18.19
CA ASN A 6 2.04 -7.96 -17.54
C ASN A 6 1.98 -8.78 -16.22
N LYS A 7 2.72 -9.89 -16.20
CA LYS A 7 2.91 -10.77 -15.04
C LYS A 7 3.69 -10.11 -13.90
N ASP A 8 4.68 -9.27 -14.21
CA ASP A 8 5.48 -8.57 -13.21
C ASP A 8 4.68 -7.47 -12.52
N ILE A 9 3.85 -6.73 -13.27
CA ILE A 9 2.95 -5.70 -12.72
C ILE A 9 1.85 -6.35 -11.86
N PHE A 10 1.23 -7.44 -12.33
CA PHE A 10 0.23 -8.15 -11.55
C PHE A 10 0.80 -8.75 -10.25
N ASN A 11 1.99 -9.36 -10.32
CA ASN A 11 2.69 -9.83 -9.12
C ASN A 11 2.98 -8.67 -8.18
N TYR A 12 3.49 -7.55 -8.69
CA TYR A 12 3.80 -6.36 -7.91
C TYR A 12 2.57 -5.87 -7.12
N VAL A 13 1.43 -5.67 -7.79
CA VAL A 13 0.25 -5.11 -7.12
C VAL A 13 -0.48 -6.14 -6.23
N SER A 14 -0.51 -7.43 -6.61
CA SER A 14 -1.05 -8.47 -5.73
C SER A 14 -0.23 -8.65 -4.44
N PHE A 15 1.08 -8.41 -4.47
CA PHE A 15 1.90 -8.37 -3.26
C PHE A 15 1.51 -7.21 -2.34
N PHE A 16 1.12 -6.04 -2.87
CA PHE A 16 0.67 -4.92 -2.04
C PHE A 16 -0.54 -5.26 -1.18
N GLN A 17 -1.58 -5.89 -1.75
CA GLN A 17 -2.77 -6.27 -0.99
C GLN A 17 -2.44 -7.31 0.09
N LYS A 18 -1.64 -8.34 -0.25
CA LYS A 18 -1.18 -9.34 0.73
C LYS A 18 -0.34 -8.71 1.85
N ASN A 19 0.49 -7.74 1.52
CA ASN A 19 1.33 -7.03 2.50
C ASN A 19 0.49 -6.10 3.39
N LYS A 20 -0.58 -5.48 2.86
CA LYS A 20 -1.58 -4.74 3.63
C LYS A 20 -2.28 -5.63 4.64
N GLU A 21 -2.79 -6.78 4.21
CA GLU A 21 -3.43 -7.75 5.11
C GLU A 21 -2.46 -8.27 6.16
N SER A 22 -1.23 -8.58 5.76
CA SER A 22 -0.16 -8.96 6.70
C SER A 22 0.11 -7.86 7.72
N TYR A 23 0.15 -6.59 7.30
CA TYR A 23 0.31 -5.45 8.20
C TYR A 23 -0.87 -5.33 9.18
N ASP A 24 -2.11 -5.41 8.69
CA ASP A 24 -3.32 -5.30 9.50
C ASP A 24 -3.39 -6.43 10.54
N GLN A 25 -3.10 -7.67 10.12
CA GLN A 25 -3.02 -8.82 11.02
C GLN A 25 -1.94 -8.63 12.08
N VAL A 26 -0.72 -8.27 11.66
CA VAL A 26 0.42 -8.06 12.55
C VAL A 26 0.18 -6.90 13.50
N THR A 27 -0.62 -5.89 13.15
CA THR A 27 -0.79 -4.66 13.96
C THR A 27 -2.17 -4.54 14.62
N SER A 28 -3.02 -5.56 14.49
CA SER A 28 -4.40 -5.61 15.01
C SER A 28 -4.50 -5.47 16.53
N ASN A 29 -3.61 -6.16 17.26
CA ASN A 29 -3.62 -6.14 18.72
C ASN A 29 -2.92 -4.90 19.29
N TYR A 30 -3.37 -4.44 20.45
CA TYR A 30 -2.66 -3.41 21.20
C TYR A 30 -1.26 -3.90 21.61
N ASP A 31 -0.26 -3.06 21.41
CA ASP A 31 1.14 -3.34 21.74
C ASP A 31 1.78 -2.06 22.31
N ASN A 32 2.63 -2.20 23.31
CA ASN A 32 3.37 -1.12 23.95
C ASN A 32 4.89 -1.26 23.88
N THR A 33 5.39 -2.32 23.26
CA THR A 33 6.83 -2.68 23.20
C THR A 33 7.68 -1.50 22.74
N HIS A 34 7.23 -0.80 21.70
CA HIS A 34 7.95 0.32 21.09
C HIS A 34 7.45 1.71 21.53
N ARG A 35 6.56 1.79 22.53
CA ARG A 35 5.89 3.04 22.89
C ARG A 35 6.85 4.11 23.38
N SER A 36 7.85 3.75 24.17
CA SER A 36 8.85 4.70 24.67
C SER A 36 9.65 5.32 23.53
N ALA A 37 10.19 4.51 22.62
CA ALA A 37 10.90 4.99 21.43
C ALA A 37 9.99 5.87 20.56
N CYS A 38 8.73 5.46 20.36
CA CYS A 38 7.76 6.23 19.59
C CYS A 38 7.36 7.57 20.22
N ASN A 39 7.35 7.68 21.55
CA ASN A 39 7.15 8.97 22.22
C ASN A 39 8.32 9.92 21.93
N TYR A 40 9.56 9.42 21.96
CA TYR A 40 10.75 10.22 21.60
C TYR A 40 10.69 10.66 20.15
N ILE A 41 10.46 9.75 19.22
CA ILE A 41 10.32 10.06 17.79
C ILE A 41 9.23 11.12 17.60
N ASN A 42 8.04 10.92 18.18
CA ASN A 42 6.93 11.85 18.06
C ASN A 42 7.27 13.27 18.54
N SER A 43 7.97 13.39 19.67
CA SER A 43 8.42 14.67 20.23
C SER A 43 9.36 15.44 19.27
N LYS A 44 10.01 14.74 18.34
CA LYS A 44 10.86 15.33 17.32
C LYS A 44 10.07 15.67 16.07
N VAL A 45 9.10 14.85 15.64
CA VAL A 45 8.47 14.99 14.32
C VAL A 45 7.18 15.80 14.29
N TYR A 46 6.24 15.53 15.20
CA TYR A 46 4.86 16.05 15.11
C TYR A 46 4.37 16.72 16.38
N ASP A 47 4.86 16.27 17.55
CA ASP A 47 4.20 16.52 18.84
C ASP A 47 2.69 16.17 18.81
N ASP A 48 2.33 15.11 18.06
CA ASP A 48 0.93 14.67 17.86
C ASP A 48 0.73 13.27 18.46
N TYR A 49 -0.20 13.15 19.41
CA TYR A 49 -0.49 11.88 20.07
C TYR A 49 -0.95 10.78 19.08
N LEU A 50 -1.63 11.15 18.00
CA LEU A 50 -2.11 10.18 16.99
C LEU A 50 -0.94 9.46 16.32
N PHE A 51 0.18 10.17 16.09
CA PHE A 51 1.37 9.60 15.48
C PHE A 51 2.04 8.54 16.35
N VAL A 52 1.96 8.62 17.68
CA VAL A 52 2.57 7.61 18.59
C VAL A 52 1.99 6.23 18.28
N SER A 53 0.66 6.13 18.10
CA SER A 53 0.01 4.86 17.79
C SER A 53 0.45 4.30 16.43
N THR A 54 0.51 5.16 15.40
CA THR A 54 1.02 4.81 14.07
C THR A 54 2.47 4.36 14.11
N CYS A 55 3.32 5.06 14.86
CA CYS A 55 4.72 4.71 15.04
C CYS A 55 4.88 3.31 15.65
N VAL A 56 4.10 2.99 16.69
CA VAL A 56 4.17 1.66 17.32
C VAL A 56 3.80 0.56 16.33
N LYS A 57 2.78 0.77 15.50
CA LYS A 57 2.41 -0.18 14.44
C LYS A 57 3.50 -0.35 13.39
N ILE A 58 4.14 0.74 12.95
CA ILE A 58 5.29 0.71 12.03
C ILE A 58 6.43 -0.12 12.64
N ALA A 59 6.81 0.17 13.88
CA ALA A 59 7.88 -0.52 14.58
C ALA A 59 7.59 -2.02 14.71
N ARG A 60 6.36 -2.40 15.07
CA ARG A 60 5.94 -3.80 15.15
C ARG A 60 6.00 -4.52 13.81
N TYR A 61 5.57 -3.87 12.74
CA TYR A 61 5.67 -4.46 11.40
C TYR A 61 7.12 -4.63 10.96
N LEU A 62 8.01 -3.68 11.28
CA LEU A 62 9.45 -3.83 11.05
C LEU A 62 10.03 -5.00 11.85
N THR A 63 9.64 -5.19 13.12
CA THR A 63 10.05 -6.37 13.90
C THR A 63 9.61 -7.66 13.21
N HIS A 64 8.37 -7.72 12.70
CA HIS A 64 7.86 -8.86 11.94
C HIS A 64 8.65 -9.10 10.64
N ILE A 65 8.95 -8.04 9.88
CA ILE A 65 9.77 -8.12 8.66
C ILE A 65 11.16 -8.70 8.98
N ASN A 66 11.81 -8.24 10.04
CA ASN A 66 13.12 -8.76 10.44
C ASN A 66 13.07 -10.25 10.79
N TYR A 67 12.03 -10.69 11.49
CA TYR A 67 11.83 -12.10 11.80
C TYR A 67 11.68 -12.93 10.51
N GLU A 68 10.84 -12.50 9.57
CA GLU A 68 10.62 -13.25 8.33
C GLU A 68 11.79 -13.24 7.35
N SER A 69 12.61 -12.18 7.35
CA SER A 69 13.76 -12.04 6.45
C SER A 69 14.82 -13.13 6.59
N GLN A 70 14.76 -13.89 7.67
CA GLN A 70 15.60 -15.07 7.88
C GLN A 70 15.29 -16.17 6.86
N THR A 71 14.10 -16.14 6.23
CA THR A 71 13.60 -17.21 5.37
C THR A 71 13.02 -16.74 4.04
N LYS A 72 12.72 -15.44 3.89
CA LYS A 72 12.02 -14.89 2.71
C LYS A 72 12.63 -13.57 2.24
N ASN A 73 12.46 -13.26 0.96
CA ASN A 73 12.68 -11.90 0.47
C ASN A 73 11.58 -10.98 1.01
N VAL A 74 11.97 -9.89 1.66
CA VAL A 74 11.04 -8.94 2.31
C VAL A 74 10.94 -7.60 1.57
N LYS A 75 11.51 -7.49 0.36
CA LYS A 75 11.47 -6.27 -0.45
C LYS A 75 10.06 -5.69 -0.54
N ASP A 76 9.09 -6.52 -0.91
CA ASP A 76 7.72 -6.07 -1.18
C ASP A 76 7.02 -5.58 0.11
N LYS A 77 7.35 -6.18 1.26
CA LYS A 77 6.89 -5.73 2.59
C LYS A 77 7.46 -4.35 2.96
N CYS A 78 8.74 -4.14 2.67
CA CYS A 78 9.39 -2.85 2.88
C CYS A 78 8.83 -1.76 1.94
N GLU A 79 8.49 -2.11 0.70
CA GLU A 79 7.86 -1.17 -0.24
C GLU A 79 6.43 -0.81 0.18
N TYR A 80 5.65 -1.80 0.63
CA TYR A 80 4.36 -1.53 1.26
C TYR A 80 4.50 -0.62 2.48
N LEU A 81 5.46 -0.87 3.37
CA LEU A 81 5.67 -0.04 4.54
C LEU A 81 6.08 1.39 4.16
N ASN A 82 6.92 1.56 3.13
CA ASN A 82 7.26 2.87 2.60
C ASN A 82 6.01 3.63 2.12
N TYR A 83 5.15 2.96 1.36
CA TYR A 83 3.86 3.50 0.95
C TYR A 83 3.01 3.91 2.16
N PHE A 84 2.84 3.01 3.13
CA PHE A 84 2.04 3.25 4.32
C PHE A 84 2.50 4.48 5.11
N ILE A 85 3.81 4.64 5.31
CA ILE A 85 4.38 5.80 6.01
C ILE A 85 4.05 7.09 5.27
N ASN A 86 4.30 7.14 3.96
CA ASN A 86 4.01 8.31 3.13
C ASN A 86 2.50 8.68 3.15
N SER A 87 1.62 7.68 3.06
CA SER A 87 0.16 7.88 3.14
C SER A 87 -0.27 8.42 4.51
N ASN A 88 0.30 7.93 5.61
CA ASN A 88 0.01 8.44 6.95
C ASN A 88 0.48 9.89 7.15
N ILE A 89 1.66 10.25 6.63
CA ILE A 89 2.14 11.64 6.69
C ILE A 89 1.15 12.58 6.01
N ASN A 90 0.65 12.22 4.82
CA ASN A 90 -0.33 13.03 4.11
C ASN A 90 -1.70 13.07 4.79
N ALA A 91 -2.09 12.03 5.51
CA ALA A 91 -3.32 12.04 6.30
C ALA A 91 -3.23 12.98 7.51
N ILE A 92 -2.06 13.05 8.16
CA ILE A 92 -1.80 13.93 9.31
C ILE A 92 -1.59 15.39 8.86
N LYS A 93 -1.00 15.60 7.68
CA LYS A 93 -0.68 16.92 7.11
C LYS A 93 -1.33 17.11 5.73
N PRO A 94 -2.66 17.10 5.62
CA PRO A 94 -3.36 17.15 4.34
C PRO A 94 -3.08 18.44 3.55
N ASP A 95 -2.79 19.55 4.24
CA ASP A 95 -2.57 20.86 3.63
C ASP A 95 -1.11 21.09 3.20
N VAL A 96 -0.19 20.19 3.55
CA VAL A 96 1.22 20.28 3.17
C VAL A 96 1.43 19.63 1.81
N ILE A 97 1.88 20.42 0.83
CA ILE A 97 2.10 19.95 -0.55
C ILE A 97 3.37 19.09 -0.63
N ASP A 98 4.47 19.55 -0.03
CA ASP A 98 5.74 18.82 0.00
C ASP A 98 6.03 18.31 1.41
N THR A 99 5.95 17.00 1.56
CA THR A 99 6.18 16.27 2.81
C THR A 99 7.56 15.61 2.87
N SER A 100 8.45 15.87 1.92
CA SER A 100 9.76 15.22 1.80
C SER A 100 10.65 15.40 3.03
N ASN A 101 10.74 16.62 3.55
CA ASN A 101 11.52 16.93 4.76
C ASN A 101 10.99 16.18 5.98
N LEU A 102 9.67 16.10 6.12
CA LEU A 102 9.01 15.40 7.22
C LEU A 102 9.19 13.89 7.11
N PHE A 103 9.06 13.34 5.90
CA PHE A 103 9.37 11.94 5.61
C PHE A 103 10.81 11.61 5.99
N ASN A 104 11.79 12.37 5.48
CA ASN A 104 13.21 12.15 5.77
C ASN A 104 13.50 12.24 7.27
N LYS A 105 12.87 13.20 7.96
CA LYS A 105 12.99 13.33 9.41
C LYS A 105 12.46 12.09 10.13
N ILE A 106 11.25 11.61 9.79
CA ILE A 106 10.70 10.38 10.38
C ILE A 106 11.65 9.20 10.16
N ILE A 107 12.12 8.97 8.94
CA ILE A 107 13.04 7.87 8.64
C ILE A 107 14.36 8.01 9.41
N SER A 108 14.89 9.23 9.56
CA SER A 108 16.08 9.49 10.37
C SER A 108 15.88 9.13 11.85
N GLU A 109 14.76 9.55 12.43
CA GLU A 109 14.42 9.29 13.84
C GLU A 109 14.18 7.79 14.10
N PHE A 110 13.54 7.08 13.15
CA PHE A 110 13.47 5.62 13.20
C PHE A 110 14.86 4.98 13.11
N ASN A 111 15.74 5.49 12.26
CA ASN A 111 17.10 4.96 12.12
C ASN A 111 17.96 5.19 13.37
N GLU A 112 17.70 6.27 14.11
CA GLU A 112 18.38 6.59 15.37
C GLU A 112 17.85 5.76 16.54
N HIS A 113 16.53 5.64 16.68
CA HIS A 113 15.90 5.06 17.88
C HIS A 113 15.41 3.61 17.71
N LEU A 114 15.28 3.13 16.48
CA LEU A 114 14.80 1.79 16.11
C LEU A 114 15.68 1.22 14.97
N ASN A 115 16.99 1.40 15.09
CA ASN A 115 17.96 1.05 14.05
C ASN A 115 17.86 -0.43 13.64
N SER A 116 17.80 -1.33 14.63
CA SER A 116 17.68 -2.77 14.43
C SER A 116 16.46 -3.15 13.60
N GLU A 117 15.37 -2.42 13.78
CA GLU A 117 14.10 -2.65 13.12
C GLU A 117 14.12 -2.10 11.70
N ILE A 118 14.49 -0.82 11.51
CA ILE A 118 14.34 -0.17 10.20
C ILE A 118 15.43 -0.56 9.19
N LYS A 119 16.61 -0.99 9.64
CA LYS A 119 17.78 -1.24 8.77
C LYS A 119 17.47 -2.11 7.56
N ILE A 120 16.62 -3.11 7.73
CA ILE A 120 16.25 -4.03 6.65
C ILE A 120 15.47 -3.35 5.51
N CYS A 121 14.70 -2.31 5.83
CA CYS A 121 13.87 -1.59 4.87
C CYS A 121 14.44 -0.25 4.43
N LEU A 122 15.52 0.26 5.03
CA LEU A 122 16.07 1.61 4.74
C LEU A 122 16.24 1.89 3.24
N LYS A 123 16.73 0.92 2.45
CA LYS A 123 16.95 1.09 1.00
C LYS A 123 15.65 1.29 0.20
N ASN A 124 14.52 0.87 0.76
CA ASN A 124 13.19 1.00 0.17
C ASN A 124 12.46 2.26 0.67
N MET A 125 12.97 2.92 1.73
CA MET A 125 12.36 4.12 2.29
C MET A 125 12.67 5.33 1.40
N LYS A 126 11.65 5.80 0.68
CA LYS A 126 11.73 6.93 -0.25
C LYS A 126 10.46 7.74 -0.14
N HIS A 127 10.62 9.06 -0.12
CA HIS A 127 9.47 9.98 -0.21
C HIS A 127 8.73 9.72 -1.54
N ILE A 128 7.41 9.68 -1.45
CA ILE A 128 6.51 9.59 -2.58
C ILE A 128 5.68 10.87 -2.58
N ASN A 129 5.59 11.56 -3.70
CA ASN A 129 4.82 12.80 -3.74
C ASN A 129 3.31 12.52 -3.63
N LYS A 130 2.55 13.53 -3.23
CA LYS A 130 1.12 13.39 -2.93
C LYS A 130 0.29 12.89 -4.12
N ASN A 131 0.64 13.27 -5.35
CA ASN A 131 -0.09 12.84 -6.54
C ASN A 131 0.21 11.36 -6.84
N GLU A 132 1.49 10.97 -6.81
CA GLU A 132 1.91 9.58 -6.95
C GLU A 132 1.26 8.66 -5.91
N LEU A 133 1.13 9.11 -4.65
CA LEU A 133 0.45 8.32 -3.61
C LEU A 133 -1.03 8.11 -3.89
N LYS A 134 -1.73 9.14 -4.40
CA LYS A 134 -3.14 9.00 -4.79
C LYS A 134 -3.29 8.01 -5.93
N ASP A 135 -2.38 8.02 -6.89
CA ASP A 135 -2.39 7.09 -8.00
C ASP A 135 -2.10 5.66 -7.52
N LEU A 136 -1.11 5.47 -6.64
CA LEU A 136 -0.83 4.18 -6.00
C LEU A 136 -2.03 3.67 -5.20
N GLN A 137 -2.71 4.52 -4.44
CA GLN A 137 -3.90 4.14 -3.66
C GLN A 137 -5.00 3.62 -4.58
N ILE A 138 -5.28 4.31 -5.70
CA ILE A 138 -6.27 3.86 -6.69
C ILE A 138 -5.89 2.50 -7.25
N LEU A 139 -4.64 2.31 -7.66
CA LEU A 139 -4.18 1.03 -8.18
C LEU A 139 -4.31 -0.08 -7.13
N MET A 140 -3.94 0.18 -5.88
CA MET A 140 -4.07 -0.79 -4.80
C MET A 140 -5.53 -1.17 -4.55
N ASP A 141 -6.45 -0.20 -4.54
CA ASP A 141 -7.88 -0.47 -4.35
C ASP A 141 -8.48 -1.24 -5.52
N LEU A 142 -8.07 -0.91 -6.75
CA LEU A 142 -8.52 -1.58 -7.97
C LEU A 142 -8.19 -3.07 -7.97
N PHE A 143 -6.91 -3.40 -7.75
CA PHE A 143 -6.46 -4.78 -7.69
C PHE A 143 -6.97 -5.49 -6.43
N GLY A 144 -7.02 -4.80 -5.29
CA GLY A 144 -7.55 -5.37 -4.05
C GLY A 144 -9.03 -5.74 -4.14
N ASN A 145 -9.84 -4.90 -4.78
CA ASN A 145 -11.24 -5.19 -5.06
C ASN A 145 -11.37 -6.34 -6.06
N PHE A 146 -10.49 -6.43 -7.06
CA PHE A 146 -10.51 -7.53 -8.01
C PHE A 146 -10.14 -8.89 -7.38
N GLU A 147 -9.12 -8.94 -6.51
CA GLU A 147 -8.80 -10.18 -5.78
C GLU A 147 -9.97 -10.63 -4.91
N LYS A 148 -10.59 -9.71 -4.16
CA LYS A 148 -11.80 -10.02 -3.36
C LYS A 148 -12.97 -10.46 -4.22
N PHE A 149 -13.12 -9.87 -5.41
CA PHE A 149 -14.15 -10.27 -6.37
C PHE A 149 -13.95 -11.72 -6.81
N LYS A 150 -12.72 -12.14 -7.11
CA LYS A 150 -12.39 -13.54 -7.46
C LYS A 150 -12.63 -14.52 -6.31
N GLU A 151 -12.46 -14.08 -5.06
CA GLU A 151 -12.65 -14.89 -3.86
C GLU A 151 -14.11 -15.06 -3.42
N ILE A 152 -15.07 -14.42 -4.10
CA ILE A 152 -16.49 -14.54 -3.77
C ILE A 152 -16.93 -16.00 -3.82
N ASN A 153 -17.46 -16.46 -2.69
CA ASN A 153 -18.03 -17.80 -2.58
C ASN A 153 -19.45 -17.81 -3.15
N LYS A 154 -19.55 -18.37 -4.35
CA LYS A 154 -20.79 -18.58 -5.12
C LYS A 154 -21.93 -19.23 -4.33
N GLU A 155 -21.60 -20.07 -3.33
CA GLU A 155 -22.60 -20.85 -2.58
C GLU A 155 -23.18 -20.11 -1.38
N LYS A 156 -22.56 -19.00 -0.94
CA LYS A 156 -22.92 -18.34 0.33
C LYS A 156 -23.42 -16.91 0.17
N ASP A 157 -22.89 -16.15 -0.78
CA ASP A 157 -23.23 -14.74 -0.92
C ASP A 157 -22.83 -14.25 -2.33
N VAL A 158 -23.79 -13.96 -3.21
CA VAL A 158 -23.50 -13.33 -4.52
C VAL A 158 -23.58 -11.82 -4.36
N ASN A 159 -22.80 -11.27 -3.44
CA ASN A 159 -22.64 -9.82 -3.33
C ASN A 159 -21.54 -9.37 -4.29
N CYS A 160 -21.96 -8.83 -5.45
CA CYS A 160 -21.07 -8.36 -6.50
C CYS A 160 -20.43 -7.00 -6.22
N SER A 161 -20.59 -6.43 -5.01
CA SER A 161 -20.14 -5.07 -4.69
C SER A 161 -18.65 -4.84 -4.96
N PHE A 162 -17.79 -5.84 -4.71
CA PHE A 162 -16.36 -5.71 -5.03
C PHE A 162 -16.10 -5.57 -6.53
N GLY A 163 -16.84 -6.32 -7.37
CA GLY A 163 -16.76 -6.16 -8.82
C GLY A 163 -17.34 -4.83 -9.30
N GLU A 164 -18.45 -4.39 -8.71
CA GLU A 164 -19.08 -3.09 -9.04
C GLU A 164 -18.17 -1.91 -8.68
N GLU A 165 -17.58 -1.94 -7.48
CA GLU A 165 -16.59 -0.95 -7.04
C GLU A 165 -15.34 -0.98 -7.91
N CYS A 166 -14.88 -2.16 -8.33
CA CYS A 166 -13.75 -2.32 -9.22
C CYS A 166 -14.00 -1.66 -10.59
N VAL A 167 -15.13 -1.98 -11.24
CA VAL A 167 -15.51 -1.39 -12.54
C VAL A 167 -15.70 0.12 -12.42
N LYS A 168 -16.37 0.58 -11.35
CA LYS A 168 -16.58 2.00 -11.11
C LYS A 168 -15.25 2.74 -10.94
N LEU A 169 -14.35 2.23 -10.09
CA LEU A 169 -13.04 2.85 -9.84
C LEU A 169 -12.18 2.86 -11.11
N TYR A 170 -12.26 1.82 -11.94
CA TYR A 170 -11.61 1.78 -13.25
C TYR A 170 -12.11 2.93 -14.14
N MET A 171 -13.43 3.05 -14.31
CA MET A 171 -14.05 4.06 -15.15
C MET A 171 -13.74 5.48 -14.68
N ASP A 172 -13.85 5.74 -13.37
CA ASP A 172 -13.53 7.03 -12.76
C ASP A 172 -12.04 7.40 -12.93
N SER A 173 -11.16 6.40 -13.11
CA SER A 173 -9.73 6.59 -13.31
C SER A 173 -9.35 6.90 -14.77
N LEU A 174 -10.20 6.61 -15.75
CA LEU A 174 -9.89 6.82 -17.18
C LEU A 174 -9.71 8.29 -17.52
N ASP A 175 -10.39 9.20 -16.82
CA ASP A 175 -10.25 10.64 -17.03
C ASP A 175 -8.82 11.12 -16.82
N LYS A 176 -8.07 10.49 -15.92
CA LYS A 176 -6.65 10.80 -15.68
C LYS A 176 -5.74 10.45 -16.86
N CYS A 177 -6.21 9.60 -17.77
CA CYS A 177 -5.45 9.11 -18.91
C CYS A 177 -5.74 9.85 -20.22
N LYS A 178 -6.75 10.74 -20.25
CA LYS A 178 -7.17 11.46 -21.46
C LYS A 178 -6.11 12.43 -22.01
N ASP A 179 -5.23 12.97 -21.15
CA ASP A 179 -4.26 14.01 -21.55
C ASP A 179 -2.80 13.53 -21.61
N ASN A 180 -2.52 12.21 -21.60
CA ASN A 180 -1.16 11.64 -21.56
C ASN A 180 -0.24 12.15 -20.40
N ASN A 181 -0.81 12.86 -19.42
CA ASN A 181 -0.03 13.49 -18.34
C ASN A 181 0.51 12.49 -17.30
N ASN A 182 0.03 11.24 -17.28
CA ASN A 182 0.44 10.22 -16.31
C ASN A 182 0.65 8.84 -16.95
N THR A 183 1.63 8.75 -17.86
CA THR A 183 1.91 7.55 -18.65
C THR A 183 2.14 6.30 -17.82
N LYS A 184 2.79 6.39 -16.64
CA LYS A 184 3.02 5.20 -15.79
C LYS A 184 1.73 4.65 -15.19
N PHE A 185 0.91 5.52 -14.59
CA PHE A 185 -0.38 5.11 -14.02
C PHE A 185 -1.27 4.49 -15.11
N CYS A 186 -1.37 5.15 -16.26
CA CYS A 186 -2.20 4.70 -17.37
C CYS A 186 -1.73 3.36 -17.96
N ASN A 187 -0.42 3.15 -18.09
CA ASN A 187 0.10 1.85 -18.52
C ASN A 187 -0.32 0.73 -17.54
N ILE A 188 -0.23 0.96 -16.22
CA ILE A 188 -0.66 -0.04 -15.23
C ILE A 188 -2.18 -0.25 -15.31
N LEU A 189 -2.96 0.81 -15.52
CA LEU A 189 -4.42 0.74 -15.64
C LEU A 189 -4.86 -0.03 -16.90
N GLU A 190 -4.15 0.13 -18.02
CA GLU A 190 -4.35 -0.66 -19.23
C GLU A 190 -4.04 -2.13 -19.01
N GLU A 191 -2.93 -2.44 -18.32
CA GLU A 191 -2.58 -3.83 -17.99
C GLU A 191 -3.57 -4.48 -17.04
N PHE A 192 -4.06 -3.73 -16.05
CA PHE A 192 -5.16 -4.18 -15.21
C PHE A 192 -6.40 -4.52 -16.05
N ASN A 193 -6.80 -3.65 -16.98
CA ASN A 193 -7.98 -3.88 -17.81
C ASN A 193 -7.84 -5.15 -18.66
N LYS A 194 -6.66 -5.40 -19.24
CA LYS A 194 -6.40 -6.65 -19.97
C LYS A 194 -6.60 -7.86 -19.06
N HIS A 195 -5.97 -7.84 -17.88
CA HIS A 195 -6.09 -8.94 -16.92
C HIS A 195 -7.53 -9.15 -16.44
N TYR A 196 -8.27 -8.06 -16.15
CA TYR A 196 -9.67 -8.11 -15.76
C TYR A 196 -10.53 -8.78 -16.84
N ASN A 197 -10.39 -8.37 -18.10
CA ASN A 197 -11.16 -8.91 -19.21
C ASN A 197 -10.79 -10.37 -19.56
N GLU A 198 -9.61 -10.84 -19.16
CA GLU A 198 -9.22 -12.25 -19.28
C GLU A 198 -9.84 -13.11 -18.19
N GLU A 199 -9.83 -12.63 -16.94
CA GLU A 199 -10.17 -13.43 -15.76
C GLU A 199 -11.65 -13.28 -15.32
N ALA A 200 -12.21 -12.07 -15.33
CA ALA A 200 -13.57 -11.81 -14.85
C ALA A 200 -14.65 -12.64 -15.60
N PRO A 201 -14.58 -12.83 -16.93
CA PRO A 201 -15.54 -13.68 -17.64
C PRO A 201 -15.46 -15.17 -17.28
N THR A 202 -14.35 -15.63 -16.69
CA THR A 202 -14.21 -17.01 -16.22
C THR A 202 -14.95 -17.27 -14.92
N LEU A 203 -15.31 -16.21 -14.20
CA LEU A 203 -16.21 -16.28 -13.06
C LEU A 203 -17.62 -16.52 -13.62
N ASP A 204 -18.36 -17.49 -13.09
CA ASP A 204 -19.73 -17.82 -13.56
C ASP A 204 -20.83 -17.06 -12.79
N TYR A 205 -20.44 -16.05 -12.00
CA TYR A 205 -21.28 -15.23 -11.13
C TYR A 205 -21.03 -13.74 -11.38
N CYS A 206 -21.99 -12.89 -10.99
CA CYS A 206 -21.87 -11.44 -11.15
C CYS A 206 -21.68 -10.98 -12.61
N LYS A 207 -22.49 -11.51 -13.54
CA LYS A 207 -22.43 -11.21 -14.98
C LYS A 207 -22.59 -9.72 -15.33
N ASN A 208 -23.14 -8.92 -14.43
CA ASN A 208 -23.31 -7.47 -14.61
C ASN A 208 -22.00 -6.68 -14.51
N VAL A 209 -20.95 -7.27 -13.95
CA VAL A 209 -19.63 -6.65 -13.79
C VAL A 209 -18.55 -7.39 -14.57
N GLN A 210 -18.93 -8.34 -15.43
CA GLN A 210 -18.03 -9.05 -16.35
C GLN A 210 -17.90 -8.32 -17.68
#